data_AF-A0A4Y9RJT1-F1
#
_entry.id   AF-A0A4Y9RJT1-F1
#
_cell.length_a   1.000
_cell.length_b   1.000
_cell.length_c   1.000
_cell.angle_alpha   90.00
_cell.angle_beta   90.00
_cell.angle_gamma   90.00
#
_symmetry.space_group_name_H-M   'P 1'
#
loop_
_entity.id
_entity.type
_entity.pdbx_description
1 polymer ?
#
loop_
_entity_poly.entity_id
_entity_poly.type
_entity_poly.pdbx_seq_one_letter_code
_entity_poly.pdbx_strand_id
1 'polypeptide(L)'
;MCHMVSRVCRVRRVGMLKPDPAPAGRSVSMPSRIVTRVLDDLFAGKLKPGDFLGTEAQMVETFQASRAPVREALGRLEALGVVRVKTGVGGGASIAVGEPGRFATALAVQFILLGVSAEEVFDARIAVEARAAELAAMHASPEDLMKLQGLLADIRASGEAGRNPIGLILDYHMAIVEASGARTLIALMQAISHALLNLYRASSYPSGTAGADTGYQSLGEILKRIETRDAPGAGRAMHEHLLRQRDAVTQNR
;
A
#
# COMPACT_ATOMS: atom_id res chain seq x y z
N MET A 1 -38.79 25.15 26.86
CA MET A 1 -38.36 25.09 25.46
C MET A 1 -36.86 24.81 25.41
N CYS A 2 -36.45 23.58 25.08
CA CYS A 2 -35.25 23.25 24.28
C CYS A 2 -35.16 21.72 24.20
N HIS A 3 -35.59 21.12 23.09
CA HIS A 3 -35.39 19.70 22.81
C HIS A 3 -34.08 19.54 22.03
N MET A 4 -33.05 19.02 22.68
CA MET A 4 -31.77 18.69 22.06
C MET A 4 -31.85 17.28 21.48
N VAL A 5 -32.26 17.17 20.22
CA VAL A 5 -32.30 15.89 19.50
C VAL A 5 -30.87 15.51 19.11
N SER A 6 -30.33 14.50 19.78
CA SER A 6 -29.07 13.84 19.44
C SER A 6 -29.15 13.27 18.02
N ARG A 7 -28.55 13.96 17.06
CA ARG A 7 -28.32 13.41 15.72
C ARG A 7 -27.18 12.41 15.82
N VAL A 8 -27.51 11.14 15.99
CA VAL A 8 -26.61 10.03 15.70
C VAL A 8 -26.15 10.20 14.26
N CYS A 9 -24.87 10.52 14.07
CA CYS A 9 -24.24 10.62 12.77
C CYS A 9 -24.38 9.23 12.10
N ARG A 10 -25.31 9.11 11.16
CA ARG A 10 -25.56 7.88 10.43
C ARG A 10 -24.38 7.69 9.48
N VAL A 11 -23.32 7.05 9.95
CA VAL A 11 -22.19 6.60 9.12
C VAL A 11 -22.81 5.81 7.97
N ARG A 12 -22.77 6.36 6.74
CA ARG A 12 -23.07 5.57 5.54
C ARG A 12 -22.11 4.39 5.60
N ARG A 13 -22.63 3.15 5.62
CA ARG A 13 -21.78 1.97 5.44
C ARG A 13 -20.98 2.23 4.17
N VAL A 14 -19.66 2.37 4.31
CA VAL A 14 -18.76 2.15 3.19
C VAL A 14 -19.19 0.81 2.61
N GLY A 15 -19.64 0.79 1.36
CA GLY A 15 -20.12 -0.44 0.75
C GLY A 15 -19.03 -1.49 0.92
N MET A 16 -19.36 -2.61 1.58
CA MET A 16 -18.47 -3.78 1.61
C MET A 16 -18.03 -4.03 0.17
N LEU A 17 -16.75 -4.33 -0.08
CA LEU A 17 -16.30 -4.80 -1.39
C LEU A 17 -17.16 -6.01 -1.75
N LYS A 18 -18.22 -5.78 -2.52
CA LYS A 18 -19.02 -6.84 -3.07
C LYS A 18 -18.25 -7.31 -4.29
N PRO A 19 -17.94 -8.60 -4.41
CA PRO A 19 -17.46 -9.12 -5.68
C PRO A 19 -18.47 -8.74 -6.77
N ASP A 20 -17.97 -8.50 -7.99
CA ASP A 20 -18.76 -8.00 -9.10
C ASP A 20 -20.16 -8.63 -9.15
N PRO A 21 -21.24 -7.84 -9.22
CA PRO A 21 -22.56 -8.40 -9.40
C PRO A 21 -22.55 -9.23 -10.68
N ALA A 22 -22.98 -10.48 -10.57
CA ALA A 22 -23.18 -11.33 -11.73
C ALA A 22 -24.01 -10.56 -12.78
N PRO A 23 -23.66 -10.63 -14.09
CA PRO A 23 -24.40 -9.91 -15.13
C PRO A 23 -25.89 -10.25 -15.04
N ALA A 24 -26.73 -9.22 -15.16
CA ALA A 24 -28.16 -9.28 -14.92
C ALA A 24 -28.80 -10.49 -15.64
N GLY A 25 -29.43 -11.39 -14.88
CA GLY A 25 -30.16 -12.55 -15.40
C GLY A 25 -29.50 -13.92 -15.14
N ARG A 26 -28.28 -13.99 -14.59
CA ARG A 26 -27.68 -15.27 -14.13
C ARG A 26 -27.77 -15.41 -12.62
N SER A 27 -28.21 -16.58 -12.14
CA SER A 27 -28.05 -16.95 -10.73
C SER A 27 -26.57 -16.86 -10.33
N VAL A 28 -26.29 -16.37 -9.12
CA VAL A 28 -24.92 -16.27 -8.62
C VAL A 28 -24.30 -17.68 -8.62
N SER A 29 -23.19 -17.84 -9.33
CA SER A 29 -22.54 -19.15 -9.47
C SER A 29 -22.11 -19.67 -8.08
N MET A 30 -22.09 -21.00 -7.92
CA MET A 30 -21.63 -21.62 -6.67
C MET A 30 -20.23 -21.14 -6.23
N PRO A 31 -19.22 -21.01 -7.12
CA PRO A 31 -17.94 -20.41 -6.76
C PRO A 31 -18.08 -19.01 -6.17
N SER A 32 -18.86 -18.12 -6.82
CA SER A 32 -19.07 -16.76 -6.33
C SER A 32 -19.78 -16.71 -4.97
N ARG A 33 -20.70 -17.65 -4.69
CA ARG A 33 -21.34 -17.78 -3.37
C ARG A 33 -20.33 -18.16 -2.28
N ILE A 34 -19.42 -19.10 -2.57
CA ILE A 34 -18.36 -19.51 -1.63
C ILE A 34 -17.43 -18.32 -1.36
N VAL A 35 -16.96 -17.63 -2.42
CA VAL A 35 -16.10 -16.44 -2.28
C VAL A 35 -16.78 -15.37 -1.42
N THR A 36 -18.02 -15.02 -1.74
CA THR A 36 -18.79 -13.99 -1.00
C THR A 36 -18.94 -14.39 0.47
N ARG A 37 -19.28 -15.66 0.75
CA ARG A 37 -19.46 -16.12 2.13
C ARG A 37 -18.17 -16.01 2.95
N VAL A 38 -17.04 -16.42 2.39
CA VAL A 38 -15.74 -16.34 3.08
C VAL A 38 -15.36 -14.88 3.33
N LEU A 39 -15.55 -13.99 2.35
CA LEU A 39 -15.31 -12.55 2.51
C LEU A 39 -16.22 -11.92 3.56
N ASP A 40 -17.51 -12.23 3.55
CA ASP A 40 -18.47 -11.72 4.54
C ASP A 40 -18.10 -12.17 5.96
N ASP A 41 -17.72 -13.44 6.13
CA ASP A 41 -17.31 -13.97 7.43
C ASP A 41 -15.95 -13.38 7.89
N LEU A 42 -15.03 -13.06 6.97
CA LEU A 42 -13.79 -12.32 7.25
C LEU A 42 -14.08 -10.86 7.67
N PHE A 43 -14.92 -10.13 6.92
CA PHE A 43 -15.30 -8.75 7.24
C PHE A 43 -16.12 -8.65 8.52
N ALA A 44 -16.92 -9.68 8.84
CA ALA A 44 -17.65 -9.78 10.10
C ALA A 44 -16.76 -10.21 11.28
N GLY A 45 -15.47 -10.51 11.04
CA GLY A 45 -14.51 -10.95 12.07
C GLY A 45 -14.75 -12.36 12.61
N LYS A 46 -15.59 -13.17 11.95
CA LYS A 46 -15.82 -14.58 12.31
C LYS A 46 -14.66 -15.47 11.86
N LEU A 47 -14.00 -15.07 10.78
CA LEU A 47 -12.74 -15.64 10.31
C LEU A 47 -11.62 -14.65 10.56
N LYS A 48 -10.47 -15.15 10.99
CA LYS A 48 -9.28 -14.38 11.33
C LYS A 48 -8.08 -14.86 10.51
N PRO A 49 -7.06 -14.01 10.32
CA PRO A 49 -5.78 -14.43 9.75
C PRO A 49 -5.24 -15.70 10.40
N GLY A 50 -4.94 -16.71 9.59
CA GLY A 50 -4.44 -18.01 10.04
C GLY A 50 -5.51 -19.09 10.24
N ASP A 51 -6.80 -18.74 10.33
CA ASP A 51 -7.87 -19.72 10.55
C ASP A 51 -7.91 -20.76 9.42
N PHE A 52 -8.05 -22.03 9.80
CA PHE A 52 -8.17 -23.13 8.85
C PHE A 52 -9.60 -23.22 8.31
N LEU A 53 -9.76 -23.15 6.99
CA LEU A 53 -11.04 -23.26 6.30
C LEU A 53 -11.40 -24.71 5.95
N GLY A 54 -10.44 -25.63 6.04
CA GLY A 54 -10.62 -27.03 5.70
C GLY A 54 -9.81 -27.48 4.49
N THR A 55 -9.81 -28.79 4.29
CA THR A 55 -9.40 -29.44 3.05
C THR A 55 -10.47 -29.23 1.96
N GLU A 56 -10.09 -29.45 0.70
CA GLU A 56 -11.06 -29.39 -0.42
C GLU A 56 -12.27 -30.33 -0.19
N ALA A 57 -12.04 -31.50 0.40
CA ALA A 57 -13.11 -32.45 0.73
C ALA A 57 -14.06 -31.91 1.82
N GLN A 58 -13.51 -31.34 2.89
CA GLN A 58 -14.31 -30.73 3.96
C GLN A 58 -15.09 -29.52 3.45
N MET A 59 -14.52 -28.73 2.54
CA MET A 59 -15.21 -27.61 1.92
C MET A 59 -16.33 -28.06 0.97
N VAL A 60 -16.15 -29.15 0.23
CA VAL A 60 -17.20 -29.79 -0.57
C VAL A 60 -18.43 -30.12 0.28
N GLU A 61 -18.21 -30.71 1.46
CA GLU A 61 -19.27 -31.02 2.43
C GLU A 61 -19.89 -29.75 3.01
N THR A 62 -19.05 -28.81 3.48
CA THR A 62 -19.50 -27.57 4.13
C THR A 62 -20.35 -26.68 3.21
N PHE A 63 -19.95 -26.55 1.95
CA PHE A 63 -20.64 -25.70 0.98
C PHE A 63 -21.67 -26.45 0.13
N GLN A 64 -21.87 -27.75 0.37
CA GLN A 64 -22.76 -28.61 -0.40
C GLN A 64 -22.56 -28.46 -1.92
N ALA A 65 -21.30 -28.46 -2.34
CA ALA A 65 -20.89 -28.19 -3.71
C ALA A 65 -19.98 -29.30 -4.24
N SER A 66 -19.92 -29.50 -5.56
CA SER A 66 -18.93 -30.41 -6.14
C SER A 66 -17.51 -29.83 -6.04
N ARG A 67 -16.50 -30.68 -6.28
CA ARG A 67 -15.08 -30.29 -6.19
C ARG A 67 -14.72 -29.12 -7.11
N ALA A 68 -15.26 -29.09 -8.33
CA ALA A 68 -14.91 -28.07 -9.31
C ALA A 68 -15.24 -26.64 -8.83
N PRO A 69 -16.47 -26.34 -8.36
CA PRO A 69 -16.79 -25.04 -7.76
C PRO A 69 -15.95 -24.65 -6.56
N VAL A 70 -15.60 -25.61 -5.70
CA VAL A 70 -14.74 -25.36 -4.53
C VAL A 70 -13.33 -24.97 -4.96
N ARG A 71 -12.73 -25.70 -5.91
CA ARG A 71 -11.40 -25.37 -6.44
C ARG A 71 -11.38 -24.02 -7.14
N GLU A 72 -12.42 -23.71 -7.90
CA GLU A 72 -12.54 -22.40 -8.54
C GLU A 72 -12.67 -21.26 -7.51
N ALA A 73 -13.49 -21.45 -6.48
CA ALA A 73 -13.63 -20.47 -5.40
C ALA A 73 -12.30 -20.26 -4.65
N LEU A 74 -11.59 -21.35 -4.34
CA LEU A 74 -10.27 -21.29 -3.71
C LEU A 74 -9.26 -20.55 -4.59
N GLY A 75 -9.22 -20.82 -5.89
CA GLY A 75 -8.35 -20.08 -6.82
C GLY A 75 -8.67 -18.59 -6.86
N ARG A 76 -9.95 -18.21 -6.86
CA ARG A 76 -10.38 -16.79 -6.79
C ARG A 76 -9.99 -16.14 -5.46
N LEU A 77 -10.20 -16.82 -4.34
CA LEU A 77 -9.82 -16.33 -3.01
C LEU A 77 -8.30 -16.20 -2.86
N GLU A 78 -7.54 -17.12 -3.44
CA GLU A 78 -6.07 -17.08 -3.44
C GLU A 78 -5.55 -15.93 -4.28
N ALA A 79 -6.13 -15.70 -5.46
CA ALA A 79 -5.82 -14.56 -6.33
C ALA A 79 -6.12 -13.20 -5.66
N LEU A 80 -7.21 -13.12 -4.88
CA LEU A 80 -7.53 -11.95 -4.04
C LEU A 80 -6.64 -11.82 -2.80
N GLY A 81 -5.82 -12.83 -2.50
CA GLY A 81 -4.96 -12.88 -1.34
C GLY A 81 -5.66 -13.19 -0.01
N VAL A 82 -6.93 -13.63 -0.06
CA VAL A 82 -7.77 -13.93 1.11
C VAL A 82 -7.35 -15.24 1.77
N VAL A 83 -6.91 -16.22 0.97
CA VAL A 83 -6.50 -17.54 1.46
C VAL A 83 -5.08 -17.88 1.01
N ARG A 84 -4.48 -18.87 1.68
CA ARG A 84 -3.30 -19.61 1.24
C ARG A 84 -3.69 -21.07 1.16
N VAL A 85 -3.43 -21.72 0.03
CA VAL A 85 -3.70 -23.16 -0.14
C VAL A 85 -2.39 -23.93 -0.03
N LYS A 86 -2.29 -24.81 0.96
CA LYS A 86 -1.18 -25.77 1.07
C LYS A 86 -1.56 -27.07 0.37
N THR A 87 -0.74 -27.52 -0.56
CA THR A 87 -0.92 -28.81 -1.26
C THR A 87 -0.28 -29.97 -0.48
N GLY A 88 -0.72 -31.20 -0.77
CA GLY A 88 -0.16 -32.43 -0.18
C GLY A 88 -0.82 -32.89 1.13
N VAL A 89 -0.19 -33.87 1.77
CA VAL A 89 -0.68 -34.48 3.02
C VAL A 89 -0.67 -33.44 4.14
N GLY A 90 -1.79 -33.29 4.85
CA GLY A 90 -1.97 -32.23 5.84
C GLY A 90 -2.08 -30.82 5.23
N GLY A 91 -2.38 -30.73 3.94
CA GLY A 91 -2.71 -29.49 3.25
C GLY A 91 -4.14 -29.02 3.51
N GLY A 92 -4.52 -27.93 2.84
CA GLY A 92 -5.83 -27.29 2.96
C GLY A 92 -5.74 -25.78 2.82
N ALA A 93 -6.90 -25.12 2.88
CA ALA A 93 -7.00 -23.68 2.79
C ALA A 93 -7.03 -23.05 4.18
N SER A 94 -6.26 -21.98 4.36
CA SER A 94 -6.33 -21.12 5.55
C SER A 94 -6.51 -19.67 5.13
N ILE A 95 -7.12 -18.85 5.99
CA ILE A 95 -7.13 -17.40 5.81
C ILE A 95 -5.69 -16.90 5.83
N ALA A 96 -5.34 -16.11 4.82
CA ALA A 96 -4.00 -15.59 4.69
C ALA A 96 -3.65 -14.63 5.84
N VAL A 97 -2.40 -14.68 6.28
CA VAL A 97 -1.81 -13.59 7.06
C VAL A 97 -1.49 -12.45 6.10
N GLY A 98 -1.99 -11.25 6.43
CA GLY A 98 -1.82 -10.06 5.59
C GLY A 98 -0.36 -9.65 5.50
N GLU A 99 0.10 -9.37 4.28
CA GLU A 99 1.43 -8.87 3.99
C GLU A 99 1.26 -7.59 3.15
N PRO A 100 1.87 -6.46 3.55
CA PRO A 100 1.72 -5.16 2.89
C PRO A 100 1.90 -5.21 1.36
N GLY A 101 2.86 -6.00 0.87
CA GLY A 101 3.21 -6.03 -0.56
C GLY A 101 2.22 -6.78 -1.46
N ARG A 102 1.31 -7.59 -0.89
CA ARG A 102 0.50 -8.52 -1.71
C ARG A 102 -0.45 -7.84 -2.70
N PHE A 103 -0.91 -6.63 -2.41
CA PHE A 103 -1.81 -5.90 -3.31
C PHE A 103 -1.14 -4.73 -4.04
N ALA A 104 0.14 -4.47 -3.75
CA ALA A 104 0.87 -3.36 -4.35
C ALA A 104 0.90 -3.43 -5.88
N THR A 105 1.17 -4.62 -6.43
CA THR A 105 1.18 -4.86 -7.88
C THR A 105 -0.19 -4.63 -8.51
N ALA A 106 -1.27 -5.16 -7.91
CA ALA A 106 -2.61 -5.02 -8.45
C ALA A 106 -3.05 -3.55 -8.48
N LEU A 107 -2.77 -2.81 -7.41
CA LEU A 107 -3.07 -1.38 -7.33
C LEU A 107 -2.23 -0.57 -8.32
N ALA A 108 -0.94 -0.91 -8.48
CA ALA A 108 -0.07 -0.27 -9.48
C ALA A 108 -0.58 -0.49 -10.92
N VAL A 109 -1.05 -1.70 -11.25
CA VAL A 109 -1.70 -1.97 -12.54
C VAL A 109 -2.93 -1.08 -12.72
N GLN A 110 -3.77 -0.94 -11.69
CA GLN A 110 -4.95 -0.07 -11.78
C GLN A 110 -4.58 1.41 -11.97
N PHE A 111 -3.51 1.91 -11.34
CA PHE A 111 -3.04 3.27 -11.57
C PHE A 111 -2.64 3.50 -13.04
N ILE A 112 -2.00 2.51 -13.68
CA ILE A 112 -1.69 2.56 -15.12
C ILE A 112 -2.97 2.59 -15.95
N LEU A 113 -3.93 1.71 -15.66
CA LEU A 113 -5.19 1.60 -16.41
C LEU A 113 -6.09 2.83 -16.26
N LEU A 114 -6.07 3.47 -15.09
CA LEU A 114 -6.78 4.73 -14.84
C LEU A 114 -6.11 5.93 -15.53
N GLY A 115 -4.87 5.78 -16.01
CA GLY A 115 -4.10 6.89 -16.57
C GLY A 115 -3.72 7.93 -15.52
N VAL A 116 -3.46 7.49 -14.28
CA VAL A 116 -3.09 8.38 -13.17
C VAL A 116 -1.88 9.23 -13.56
N SER A 117 -2.04 10.55 -13.46
CA SER A 117 -0.99 11.49 -13.81
C SER A 117 0.11 11.53 -12.75
N ALA A 118 1.29 12.03 -13.12
CA ALA A 118 2.38 12.19 -12.16
C ALA A 118 2.00 13.12 -10.99
N GLU A 119 1.22 14.16 -11.25
CA GLU A 119 0.70 15.08 -10.23
C GLU A 119 -0.14 14.35 -9.17
N GLU A 120 -1.09 13.52 -9.62
CA GLU A 120 -1.92 12.70 -8.72
C GLU A 120 -1.09 11.69 -7.91
N VAL A 121 -0.04 11.11 -8.52
CA VAL A 121 0.89 10.24 -7.79
C VAL A 121 1.60 11.02 -6.67
N PHE A 122 2.07 12.23 -6.94
CA PHE A 122 2.69 13.08 -5.92
C PHE A 122 1.73 13.51 -4.82
N ASP A 123 0.47 13.83 -5.15
CA ASP A 123 -0.55 14.13 -4.13
C ASP A 123 -0.79 12.92 -3.21
N ALA A 124 -0.84 11.71 -3.77
CA ALA A 124 -0.94 10.47 -2.99
C ALA A 124 0.30 10.26 -2.09
N ARG A 125 1.51 10.52 -2.62
CA ARG A 125 2.76 10.49 -1.83
C ARG A 125 2.71 11.47 -0.67
N ILE A 126 2.29 12.72 -0.90
CA ILE A 126 2.19 13.73 0.16
C ILE A 126 1.28 13.23 1.29
N ALA A 127 0.11 12.69 0.96
CA ALA A 127 -0.84 12.18 1.94
C ALA A 127 -0.28 11.01 2.77
N VAL A 128 0.49 10.11 2.14
CA VAL A 128 1.07 8.92 2.79
C VAL A 128 2.34 9.26 3.57
N GLU A 129 3.30 9.88 2.89
CA GLU A 129 4.67 10.03 3.38
C GLU A 129 4.80 11.14 4.42
N ALA A 130 4.03 12.23 4.33
CA ALA A 130 4.05 13.26 5.37
C ALA A 130 3.59 12.68 6.71
N ARG A 131 2.49 11.92 6.71
CA ARG A 131 2.03 11.23 7.92
C ARG A 131 3.01 10.16 8.37
N ALA A 132 3.62 9.44 7.43
CA ALA A 132 4.62 8.44 7.78
C ALA A 132 5.87 9.05 8.42
N ALA A 133 6.31 10.23 7.97
CA ALA A 133 7.45 10.94 8.57
C ALA A 133 7.14 11.40 10.01
N GLU A 134 5.94 11.90 10.28
CA GLU A 134 5.50 12.21 11.66
C GLU A 134 5.58 10.98 12.56
N LEU A 135 5.05 9.85 12.07
CA LEU A 135 5.05 8.58 12.79
C LEU A 135 6.47 8.01 12.95
N ALA A 136 7.33 8.14 11.95
CA ALA A 136 8.72 7.71 12.01
C ALA A 136 9.49 8.50 13.07
N ALA A 137 9.26 9.81 13.18
CA ALA A 137 9.85 10.60 14.26
C ALA A 137 9.45 10.04 15.64
N MET A 138 8.24 9.48 15.81
CA MET A 138 7.82 8.88 17.08
C MET A 138 8.30 7.44 17.28
N HIS A 139 8.40 6.64 16.23
CA HIS A 139 8.54 5.18 16.32
C HIS A 139 9.89 4.63 15.84
N ALA A 140 10.66 5.37 15.03
CA ALA A 140 11.88 4.86 14.42
C ALA A 140 12.84 4.30 15.47
N SER A 141 13.29 3.08 15.25
CA SER A 141 14.31 2.41 16.06
C SER A 141 15.72 2.92 15.71
N PRO A 142 16.74 2.65 16.54
CA PRO A 142 18.12 2.96 16.18
C PRO A 142 18.56 2.33 14.85
N GLU A 143 18.07 1.12 14.54
CA GLU A 143 18.35 0.43 13.27
C GLU A 143 17.72 1.17 12.08
N ASP A 144 16.49 1.66 12.22
CA ASP A 144 15.83 2.46 11.19
C ASP A 144 16.61 3.75 10.91
N LEU A 145 17.08 4.43 11.96
CA LEU A 145 17.88 5.66 11.82
C LEU A 145 19.21 5.38 11.12
N MET A 146 19.91 4.30 11.49
CA MET A 146 21.15 3.89 10.81
C MET A 146 20.91 3.58 9.32
N LYS A 147 19.81 2.87 9.00
CA LYS A 147 19.41 2.60 7.61
C LYS A 147 19.17 3.90 6.83
N LEU A 148 18.43 4.85 7.40
CA LEU A 148 18.15 6.14 6.77
C LEU A 148 19.42 6.98 6.55
N GLN A 149 20.33 6.99 7.54
CA GLN A 149 21.63 7.65 7.42
C GLN A 149 22.47 7.07 6.29
N GLY A 150 22.55 5.73 6.20
CA GLY A 150 23.26 5.03 5.14
C GLY A 150 22.70 5.35 3.75
N LEU A 151 21.38 5.24 3.58
CA LEU A 151 20.71 5.60 2.32
C LEU A 151 20.96 7.05 1.91
N LEU A 152 20.92 7.99 2.86
CA LEU A 152 21.21 9.40 2.57
C LEU A 152 22.66 9.61 2.14
N ALA A 153 23.62 8.90 2.75
CA ALA A 153 25.02 8.94 2.35
C ALA A 153 25.22 8.39 0.93
N ASP A 154 24.59 7.25 0.61
CA ASP A 154 24.66 6.63 -0.71
C ASP A 154 24.03 7.51 -1.80
N ILE A 155 22.92 8.18 -1.49
CA ILE A 155 22.29 9.16 -2.38
C ILE A 155 23.26 10.30 -2.73
N ARG A 156 23.93 10.88 -1.72
CA ARG A 156 24.90 11.96 -1.90
C ARG A 156 26.10 11.50 -2.74
N ALA A 157 26.70 10.36 -2.38
CA ALA A 157 27.84 9.81 -3.11
C ALA A 157 27.49 9.44 -4.57
N SER A 158 26.26 8.98 -4.83
CA SER A 158 25.79 8.73 -6.20
C SER A 158 25.69 10.02 -7.01
N GLY A 159 25.15 11.10 -6.41
CA GLY A 159 25.05 12.42 -7.02
C GLY A 159 26.42 13.05 -7.32
N GLU A 160 27.34 12.99 -6.36
CA GLU A 160 28.73 13.48 -6.53
C GLU A 160 29.48 12.74 -7.65
N ALA A 161 29.19 11.45 -7.83
CA ALA A 161 29.73 10.63 -8.92
C ALA A 161 29.01 10.83 -10.28
N GLY A 162 28.04 11.76 -10.36
CA GLY A 162 27.25 12.00 -11.58
C GLY A 162 26.34 10.83 -11.98
N ARG A 163 26.04 9.92 -11.05
CA ARG A 163 25.14 8.78 -11.27
C ARG A 163 23.70 9.17 -10.93
N ASN A 164 22.73 8.46 -11.50
CA ASN A 164 21.32 8.67 -11.21
C ASN A 164 20.94 8.03 -9.86
N PRO A 165 20.55 8.80 -8.82
CA PRO A 165 20.25 8.28 -7.50
C PRO A 165 18.77 7.87 -7.30
N ILE A 166 17.92 7.89 -8.35
CA ILE A 166 16.46 7.71 -8.20
C ILE A 166 16.09 6.44 -7.43
N GLY A 167 16.76 5.30 -7.70
CA GLY A 167 16.51 4.06 -6.96
C GLY A 167 16.73 4.23 -5.46
N LEU A 168 17.87 4.81 -5.08
CA LEU A 168 18.23 5.07 -3.68
C LEU A 168 17.26 6.07 -3.02
N ILE A 169 16.80 7.08 -3.76
CA ILE A 169 15.80 8.04 -3.26
C ILE A 169 14.47 7.34 -2.97
N LEU A 170 14.01 6.46 -3.87
CA LEU A 170 12.79 5.67 -3.64
C LEU A 170 12.95 4.73 -2.43
N ASP A 171 14.11 4.11 -2.26
CA ASP A 171 14.43 3.28 -1.10
C ASP A 171 14.44 4.09 0.20
N TYR A 172 14.95 5.33 0.17
CA TYR A 172 14.92 6.25 1.31
C TYR A 172 13.50 6.63 1.72
N HIS A 173 12.64 6.97 0.77
CA HIS A 173 11.22 7.24 1.04
C HIS A 173 10.51 6.01 1.62
N MET A 174 10.73 4.82 1.05
CA MET A 174 10.19 3.58 1.59
C MET A 174 10.67 3.33 3.03
N ALA A 175 11.95 3.55 3.31
CA ALA A 175 12.52 3.35 4.64
C ALA A 175 11.89 4.27 5.70
N ILE A 176 11.55 5.52 5.35
CA ILE A 176 10.78 6.41 6.25
C ILE A 176 9.39 5.82 6.54
N VAL A 177 8.73 5.30 5.50
CA VAL A 177 7.40 4.68 5.66
C VAL A 177 7.47 3.41 6.49
N GLU A 178 8.50 2.58 6.34
CA GLU A 178 8.75 1.42 7.18
C GLU A 178 8.99 1.81 8.65
N ALA A 179 9.85 2.81 8.88
CA ALA A 179 10.18 3.33 10.22
C ALA A 179 8.97 3.93 10.96
N SER A 180 7.90 4.28 10.23
CA SER A 180 6.64 4.72 10.83
C SER A 180 5.91 3.63 11.63
N GLY A 181 6.19 2.35 11.34
CA GLY A 181 5.47 1.18 11.87
C GLY A 181 4.03 1.05 11.37
N ALA A 182 3.54 1.97 10.52
CA ALA A 182 2.17 1.98 10.05
C ALA A 182 2.00 1.04 8.84
N ARG A 183 1.67 -0.22 9.11
CA ARG A 183 1.48 -1.29 8.10
C ARG A 183 0.57 -0.90 6.93
N THR A 184 -0.45 -0.08 7.17
CA THR A 184 -1.34 0.43 6.11
C THR A 184 -0.64 1.42 5.18
N LEU A 185 0.19 2.33 5.72
CA LEU A 185 0.96 3.29 4.94
C LEU A 185 2.06 2.58 4.13
N ILE A 186 2.74 1.58 4.72
CA ILE A 186 3.73 0.74 4.02
C ILE A 186 3.11 0.11 2.77
N ALA A 187 1.94 -0.49 2.93
CA ALA A 187 1.27 -1.18 1.84
C ALA A 187 0.83 -0.22 0.72
N LEU A 188 0.33 0.98 1.08
CA LEU A 188 0.00 2.03 0.12
C LEU A 188 1.25 2.56 -0.60
N MET A 189 2.33 2.81 0.13
CA MET A 189 3.57 3.30 -0.47
C MET A 189 4.18 2.29 -1.43
N GLN A 190 4.12 0.99 -1.13
CA GLN A 190 4.60 -0.04 -2.04
C GLN A 190 3.85 0.00 -3.39
N ALA A 191 2.53 0.20 -3.37
CA ALA A 191 1.75 0.37 -4.60
C ALA A 191 2.15 1.64 -5.38
N ILE A 192 2.33 2.76 -4.66
CA ILE A 192 2.72 4.05 -5.24
C ILE A 192 4.12 3.96 -5.88
N SER A 193 5.09 3.32 -5.23
CA SER A 193 6.46 3.16 -5.74
C SER A 193 6.51 2.43 -7.09
N HIS A 194 5.66 1.43 -7.30
CA HIS A 194 5.56 0.77 -8.61
C HIS A 194 5.05 1.70 -9.71
N ALA A 195 4.08 2.57 -9.42
CA ALA A 195 3.60 3.56 -10.38
C ALA A 195 4.66 4.64 -10.66
N LEU A 196 5.40 5.08 -9.64
CA LEU A 196 6.52 6.03 -9.77
C LEU A 196 7.62 5.51 -10.70
N LEU A 197 8.03 4.25 -10.57
CA LEU A 197 9.05 3.67 -11.45
C LEU A 197 8.65 3.71 -12.92
N ASN A 198 7.35 3.55 -13.23
CA ASN A 198 6.86 3.67 -14.60
C ASN A 198 6.90 5.11 -15.09
N LEU A 199 6.52 6.07 -14.24
CA LEU A 199 6.64 7.50 -14.56
C LEU A 199 8.09 7.90 -14.83
N TYR A 200 9.04 7.49 -13.98
CA TYR A 200 10.47 7.79 -14.15
C TYR A 200 11.11 7.10 -15.35
N ARG A 201 10.54 5.98 -15.84
CA ARG A 201 11.00 5.34 -17.09
C ARG A 201 10.40 5.99 -18.33
N ALA A 202 9.15 6.45 -18.25
CA ALA A 202 8.42 7.03 -19.38
C ALA A 202 8.82 8.50 -19.63
N SER A 203 9.00 9.26 -18.56
CA SER A 203 9.65 10.55 -18.63
C SER A 203 11.15 10.29 -18.68
N SER A 204 11.85 10.71 -19.72
CA SER A 204 13.31 10.89 -19.70
C SER A 204 13.65 11.98 -18.67
N TYR A 205 13.41 11.67 -17.39
CA TYR A 205 13.54 12.60 -16.29
C TYR A 205 14.96 13.13 -16.38
N PRO A 206 15.16 14.44 -16.61
CA PRO A 206 16.49 14.95 -16.80
C PRO A 206 17.31 14.52 -15.59
N SER A 207 18.38 13.76 -15.83
CA SER A 207 19.47 13.51 -14.88
C SER A 207 20.23 14.83 -14.65
N GLY A 208 19.48 15.90 -14.37
CA GLY A 208 19.92 17.27 -14.32
C GLY A 208 20.29 17.60 -12.90
N THR A 209 21.60 17.66 -12.68
CA THR A 209 22.31 18.15 -11.49
C THR A 209 21.89 19.57 -11.05
N ALA A 210 21.11 20.30 -11.84
CA ALA A 210 20.51 21.59 -11.50
C ALA A 210 19.30 21.41 -10.56
N GLY A 211 19.58 21.04 -9.31
CA GLY A 211 18.55 20.81 -8.27
C GLY A 211 18.96 19.77 -7.23
N ALA A 212 20.03 19.00 -7.50
CA ALA A 212 20.57 17.96 -6.64
C ALA A 212 20.89 18.46 -5.22
N ASP A 213 21.50 19.64 -5.09
CA ASP A 213 21.80 20.25 -3.79
C ASP A 213 20.54 20.53 -2.96
N THR A 214 19.49 21.09 -3.56
CA THR A 214 18.22 21.37 -2.85
C THR A 214 17.43 20.09 -2.53
N GLY A 215 17.56 19.05 -3.38
CA GLY A 215 16.97 17.74 -3.16
C GLY A 215 17.58 17.05 -1.94
N TYR A 216 18.91 16.93 -1.90
CA TYR A 216 19.63 16.26 -0.81
C TYR A 216 19.54 17.01 0.52
N GLN A 217 19.56 18.34 0.48
CA GLN A 217 19.36 19.16 1.69
C GLN A 217 18.00 18.86 2.32
N SER A 218 16.95 18.77 1.52
CA SER A 218 15.62 18.48 2.06
C SER A 218 15.45 17.06 2.60
N LEU A 219 16.09 16.05 2.00
CA LEU A 219 16.14 14.70 2.58
C LEU A 219 16.87 14.69 3.93
N GLY A 220 17.98 15.43 4.04
CA GLY A 220 18.71 15.59 5.29
C GLY A 220 17.91 16.28 6.39
N GLU A 221 17.13 17.31 6.04
CA GLU A 221 16.25 17.99 7.00
C GLU A 221 15.14 17.05 7.52
N ILE A 222 14.55 16.21 6.66
CA ILE A 222 13.57 15.21 7.09
C ILE A 222 14.19 14.25 8.10
N LEU A 223 15.36 13.68 7.80
CA LEU A 223 16.07 12.78 8.73
C LEU A 223 16.35 13.46 10.06
N LYS A 224 16.85 14.70 10.04
CA LYS A 224 17.16 15.47 11.25
C LYS A 224 15.92 15.64 12.15
N ARG A 225 14.75 15.90 11.55
CA ARG A 225 13.48 16.01 12.29
C ARG A 225 13.06 14.68 12.90
N ILE A 226 13.28 13.57 12.19
CA ILE A 226 13.04 12.21 12.71
C ILE A 226 13.98 11.90 13.87
N GLU A 227 15.29 12.18 13.73
CA GLU A 227 16.32 11.95 14.75
C GLU A 227 16.05 12.76 16.04
N THR A 228 15.63 14.01 15.88
CA THR A 228 15.29 14.91 16.99
C THR A 228 13.89 14.69 17.55
N ARG A 229 13.16 13.68 17.05
CA ARG A 229 11.79 13.32 17.48
C ARG A 229 10.77 14.47 17.29
N ASP A 230 11.03 15.39 16.37
CA ASP A 230 10.11 16.48 16.00
C ASP A 230 9.08 15.97 14.98
N ALA A 231 8.05 15.28 15.48
CA ALA A 231 7.04 14.68 14.61
C ALA A 231 6.33 15.70 13.71
N PRO A 232 5.79 16.83 14.20
CA PRO A 232 5.17 17.83 13.32
C PRO A 232 6.17 18.42 12.32
N GLY A 233 7.43 18.61 12.71
CA GLY A 233 8.47 19.10 11.81
C GLY A 233 8.82 18.11 10.71
N ALA A 234 8.90 16.81 11.02
CA ALA A 234 9.17 15.76 10.05
C ALA A 234 8.06 15.68 8.98
N GLY A 235 6.80 15.76 9.41
CA GLY A 235 5.64 15.80 8.50
C GLY A 235 5.68 17.00 7.56
N ARG A 236 5.93 18.21 8.08
CA ARG A 236 6.04 19.43 7.25
C ARG A 236 7.21 19.36 6.27
N ALA A 237 8.38 18.91 6.72
CA ALA A 237 9.56 18.80 5.87
C ALA A 237 9.32 17.82 4.70
N MET A 238 8.67 16.67 4.95
CA MET A 238 8.31 15.71 3.91
C MET A 238 7.27 16.29 2.94
N HIS A 239 6.24 16.96 3.46
CA HIS A 239 5.23 17.63 2.64
C HIS A 239 5.86 18.64 1.67
N GLU A 240 6.71 19.55 2.18
CA GLU A 240 7.39 20.57 1.37
C GLU A 240 8.38 19.97 0.36
N HIS A 241 9.04 18.88 0.72
CA HIS A 241 9.92 18.14 -0.18
C HIS A 241 9.17 17.58 -1.39
N LEU A 242 8.04 16.91 -1.15
CA LEU A 242 7.24 16.31 -2.22
C LEU A 242 6.47 17.36 -3.04
N LEU A 243 6.01 18.43 -2.41
CA LEU A 243 5.33 19.54 -3.08
C LEU A 243 6.23 20.18 -4.15
N ARG A 244 7.51 20.41 -3.83
CA ARG A 244 8.49 20.92 -4.80
C ARG A 244 8.70 19.96 -5.98
N GLN A 245 8.74 18.65 -5.73
CA GLN A 245 8.86 17.66 -6.80
C GLN A 245 7.62 17.61 -7.68
N ARG A 246 6.42 17.70 -7.09
CA ARG A 246 5.16 17.80 -7.82
C ARG A 246 5.16 18.98 -8.76
N ASP A 247 5.46 20.17 -8.25
CA ASP A 247 5.43 21.41 -9.03
C ASP A 247 6.46 21.38 -10.18
N ALA A 248 7.63 20.79 -9.97
CA ALA A 248 8.65 20.61 -11.00
C ALA A 248 8.19 19.69 -12.15
N VAL A 249 7.39 18.66 -11.84
CA VAL A 249 6.83 17.76 -12.87
C VAL A 249 5.69 18.43 -13.64
N THR A 250 4.92 19.31 -12.99
CA THR A 250 3.86 20.08 -13.65
C THR A 250 4.41 21.17 -14.58
N GLN A 251 5.52 21.82 -14.21
CA GLN A 251 6.15 22.90 -15.01
C GLN A 251 6.88 22.41 -16.27
N ASN A 252 7.16 21.10 -16.37
CA ASN A 252 7.82 20.48 -17.53
C ASN A 252 6.83 19.93 -18.59
N ARG A 253 5.55 20.33 -18.53
CA ARG A 253 4.53 20.05 -19.55
C ARG A 253 4.37 21.23 -20.50
#